data_AF-A0A0G1QS62-F1
#
_entry.id   AF-A0A0G1QS62-F1
#
_cell.length_a   1.000
_cell.length_b   1.000
_cell.length_c   1.000
_cell.angle_alpha   90.00
_cell.angle_beta   90.00
_cell.angle_gamma   90.00
#
_symmetry.space_group_name_H-M   'P 1'
#
loop_
_entity.id
_entity.type
_entity.pdbx_description
1 polymer ?
#
loop_
_entity_poly.entity_id
_entity_poly.type
_entity_poly.pdbx_seq_one_letter_code
_entity_poly.pdbx_strand_id
1 'polypeptide(L)' 'MREHIHGRTKTTRAMHGLTVVYKEEYESFSEARAREVYFKTAAGRRFLKKLWAHSSVG' A
#
# COMPACT_ATOMS: atom_id res chain seq x y z
N MET A 1 9.56 2.45 5.76
CA MET A 1 9.76 1.12 5.13
C MET A 1 10.72 0.22 5.89
N ARG A 2 11.98 0.63 6.16
CA ARG A 2 12.94 -0.18 6.92
C ARG A 2 12.37 -0.68 8.25
N GLU A 3 11.66 0.16 9.00
CA GLU A 3 11.06 -0.21 10.28
C GLU A 3 9.97 -1.28 10.19
N HIS A 4 9.20 -1.27 9.09
CA HIS A 4 8.16 -2.27 8.84
C HIS A 4 8.76 -3.63 8.47
N ILE A 5 9.81 -3.65 7.66
CA ILE A 5 10.53 -4.88 7.28
C ILE A 5 11.14 -5.54 8.52
N HIS A 6 11.68 -4.76 9.46
CA HIS A 6 12.26 -5.25 10.70
C HIS A 6 11.21 -5.57 11.77
N GLY A 7 9.91 -5.49 11.45
CA GLY A 7 8.86 -5.91 12.35
C GLY A 7 8.73 -5.06 13.62
N ARG A 8 9.12 -3.78 13.59
CA ARG A 8 9.15 -2.90 14.78
C ARG A 8 7.76 -2.52 15.33
N THR A 9 6.69 -2.78 14.58
CA THR A 9 5.29 -2.58 15.01
C THR A 9 4.57 -3.92 15.20
N LYS A 10 3.66 -4.02 16.17
CA LYS A 10 2.93 -5.26 16.53
C LYS A 10 2.34 -6.00 15.31
N THR A 11 1.75 -5.26 14.37
CA THR A 11 1.12 -5.82 13.16
C THR A 11 2.16 -6.22 12.10
N THR A 12 3.20 -5.40 11.90
CA THR A 12 4.25 -5.69 10.91
C THR A 12 5.22 -6.78 11.34
N ARG A 13 5.30 -7.09 12.65
CA ARG A 13 6.18 -8.15 13.17
C ARG A 13 5.88 -9.53 12.61
N ALA A 14 4.60 -9.81 12.35
CA ALA A 14 4.15 -11.08 11.78
C ALA A 14 4.08 -11.07 10.24
N MET A 15 4.40 -9.93 9.61
CA MET A 15 4.36 -9.76 8.17
C MET A 15 5.77 -9.84 7.60
N HIS A 16 6.11 -10.95 6.94
CA HIS A 16 7.40 -11.13 6.29
C HIS A 16 7.34 -10.71 4.82
N GLY A 17 8.46 -10.21 4.27
CA GLY A 17 8.58 -9.90 2.84
C GLY A 17 7.77 -8.68 2.37
N LEU A 18 7.52 -7.70 3.25
CA LEU A 18 6.83 -6.47 2.87
C LEU A 18 7.59 -5.74 1.74
N THR A 19 6.91 -5.52 0.61
CA THR A 19 7.39 -4.75 -0.53
C THR A 19 6.37 -3.66 -0.87
N VAL A 20 6.85 -2.55 -1.44
CA VAL A 20 5.97 -1.46 -1.89
C VAL A 20 5.46 -1.82 -3.28
N VAL A 21 4.17 -2.12 -3.38
CA VAL A 21 3.52 -2.56 -4.63
C VAL A 21 2.96 -1.41 -5.46
N TYR A 22 2.77 -0.25 -4.84
CA TYR A 22 2.16 0.92 -5.47
C TYR A 22 2.57 2.18 -4.72
N LYS A 23 2.90 3.24 -5.45
CA LYS A 23 3.12 4.59 -4.91
C LYS A 23 2.57 5.65 -5.87
N GLU A 24 1.97 6.68 -5.31
CA GLU A 24 1.54 7.90 -6.00
C GLU A 24 2.11 9.10 -5.22
N GLU A 25 2.45 10.17 -5.92
CA GLU A 25 2.94 11.43 -5.35
C GLU A 25 1.88 12.50 -5.61
N TYR A 26 1.65 13.35 -4.61
CA TYR A 26 0.63 14.40 -4.61
C TYR A 26 1.26 15.70 -4.14
N GLU A 27 0.75 16.83 -4.64
CA GLU A 27 1.24 18.16 -4.27
C GLU A 27 0.72 18.60 -2.89
N SER A 28 -0.48 18.15 -2.51
CA SER A 28 -1.12 18.52 -1.25
C SER A 28 -1.35 17.32 -0.33
N PHE A 29 -1.17 17.55 0.96
CA PHE A 29 -1.51 16.58 2.00
C PHE A 29 -2.99 16.18 1.96
N SER A 30 -3.89 17.12 1.63
CA SER A 30 -5.33 16.86 1.58
C SER A 30 -5.67 15.82 0.50
N GLU A 31 -5.03 15.94 -0.67
CA GLU A 31 -5.21 15.01 -1.79
C GLU A 31 -4.62 13.64 -1.46
N ALA A 32 -3.40 13.61 -0.93
CA ALA A 32 -2.75 12.38 -0.48
C ALA A 32 -3.60 11.64 0.56
N ARG A 33 -4.19 12.38 1.51
CA ARG A 33 -5.04 11.83 2.56
C ARG A 33 -6.35 11.30 2.01
N ALA A 34 -7.01 12.03 1.12
CA ALA A 34 -8.24 11.58 0.46
C ALA A 34 -8.00 10.26 -0.30
N ARG A 35 -6.85 10.17 -0.98
CA ARG A 35 -6.44 8.95 -1.69
C ARG A 35 -6.12 7.79 -0.75
N GLU A 36 -5.41 8.05 0.34
CA GLU A 36 -5.12 7.05 1.36
C GLU A 36 -6.41 6.45 1.95
N VAL A 37 -7.39 7.31 2.25
CA VAL A 37 -8.71 6.88 2.74
C VAL A 37 -9.42 6.03 1.69
N TYR A 38 -9.40 6.42 0.42
CA TYR A 38 -9.93 5.61 -0.67
C TYR A 38 -9.31 4.21 -0.72
N PHE A 39 -7.99 4.07 -0.59
CA PHE A 39 -7.32 2.76 -0.59
C PHE A 39 -7.71 1.86 0.58
N LYS A 40 -8.16 2.44 1.70
CA LYS A 40 -8.71 1.70 2.85
C LYS A 40 -10.17 1.25 2.66
N THR A 41 -10.83 1.64 1.57
CA THR A 41 -12.18 1.12 1.23
C THR A 41 -12.11 -0.23 0.52
N ALA A 42 -13.26 -0.92 0.41
CA ALA A 42 -13.34 -2.16 -0.37
C ALA A 42 -13.05 -1.95 -1.87
N ALA A 43 -13.47 -0.81 -2.43
CA ALA A 43 -13.20 -0.46 -3.81
C ALA A 43 -11.70 -0.19 -4.05
N GLY A 44 -11.06 0.57 -3.15
CA GLY A 44 -9.63 0.83 -3.22
C GLY A 44 -8.77 -0.44 -3.10
N ARG A 45 -9.13 -1.37 -2.22
CA ARG A 45 -8.46 -2.68 -2.15
C ARG A 45 -8.58 -3.49 -3.45
N ARG A 46 -9.76 -3.46 -4.10
CA ARG A 46 -9.94 -4.11 -5.42
C ARG A 46 -9.10 -3.46 -6.50
N PHE A 47 -9.01 -2.13 -6.50
CA PHE A 47 -8.14 -1.38 -7.40
C PHE A 47 -6.67 -1.81 -7.26
N LEU A 48 -6.14 -1.82 -6.04
CA LEU A 48 -4.76 -2.25 -5.77
C LEU A 48 -4.52 -3.71 -6.17
N LYS A 49 -5.47 -4.61 -5.89
CA LYS A 49 -5.37 -6.02 -6.30
C LYS A 49 -5.35 -6.17 -7.82
N LYS A 50 -6.19 -5.42 -8.54
CA LYS A 50 -6.20 -5.44 -10.02
C LYS A 50 -4.86 -4.96 -10.58
N LEU A 51 -4.31 -3.89 -10.02
CA LEU A 51 -3.03 -3.33 -10.44
C LEU A 51 -1.86 -4.31 -10.23
N TRP A 52 -1.82 -4.97 -9.07
CA TRP A 52 -0.85 -6.02 -8.78
C TRP A 52 -1.00 -7.23 -9.71
N ALA A 53 -2.22 -7.71 -9.92
CA ALA A 53 -2.49 -8.89 -10.75
C ALA A 53 -2.14 -8.69 -12.24
N HIS A 54 -2.20 -7.47 -12.76
CA HIS A 54 -1.74 -7.18 -14.13
C HIS A 54 -0.21 -7.08 -14.22
N SER A 55 0.48 -6.81 -13.11
CA SER A 55 1.95 -6.70 -13.09
C SER A 55 2.64 -8.07 -13.00
N SER A 56 1.91 -9.15 -12.73
CA SER A 56 2.42 -10.52 -12.62
C SER A 56 2.28 -11.35 -13.92
N VAL A 57 2.03 -10.70 -15.06
CA VAL A 57 2.14 -11.33 -16.39
C VAL A 57 3.51 -10.93 -16.95
N GLY A 58 4.53 -11.72 -16.60
CA GLY A 58 5.93 -11.54 -17.01
C GLY A 58 6.79 -12.67 -16.48
#